data_AF-A0A3C1EHH2-F1
#
_entry.id   AF-A0A3C1EHH2-F1
#
_cell.length_a   1.000
_cell.length_b   1.000
_cell.length_c   1.000
_cell.angle_alpha   90.00
_cell.angle_beta   90.00
_cell.angle_gamma   90.00
#
_symmetry.space_group_name_H-M   'P 1'
#
loop_
_entity.id
_entity.type
_entity.pdbx_description
1 polymer ?
#
loop_
_entity_poly.entity_id
_entity_poly.type
_entity_poly.pdbx_seq_one_letter_code
_entity_poly.pdbx_strand_id
1 'polypeptide(L)' 'MKILHCTDADANAWDAFLGGNPGSSFYHLFAWKGINERSFGHRCFYLAAVEGDRIVGVFPIVYITSRIFG' A
#
# COMPACT_ATOMS: atom_id res chain seq x y z
N MET A 1 -10.17 10.89 11.55
CA MET A 1 -9.45 9.83 10.83
C MET A 1 -10.44 8.96 10.05
N LYS A 2 -10.19 8.71 8.76
CA LYS A 2 -10.94 7.77 7.89
C LYS A 2 -9.96 6.78 7.25
N ILE A 3 -10.44 5.61 6.84
CA ILE A 3 -9.65 4.64 6.06
C ILE A 3 -10.11 4.65 4.61
N LEU A 4 -9.16 4.71 3.67
CA LEU A 4 -9.41 4.65 2.24
C LEU A 4 -8.77 3.39 1.65
N HIS A 5 -9.43 2.80 0.64
CA HIS A 5 -8.77 1.91 -0.30
C HIS A 5 -8.11 2.76 -1.38
N CYS A 6 -6.79 2.71 -1.44
CA CYS A 6 -6.02 3.49 -2.38
C CYS A 6 -6.06 2.86 -3.78
N THR A 7 -6.16 3.76 -4.76
CA THR A 7 -6.12 3.46 -6.19
C THR A 7 -4.86 4.08 -6.81
N ASP A 8 -4.65 3.88 -8.11
CA ASP A 8 -3.50 4.48 -8.81
C ASP A 8 -3.48 6.01 -8.72
N ALA A 9 -4.63 6.66 -8.50
CA ALA A 9 -4.72 8.10 -8.28
C ALA A 9 -4.04 8.56 -6.97
N ASP A 10 -3.94 7.66 -5.98
CA ASP A 10 -3.39 7.96 -4.65
C ASP A 10 -1.87 7.69 -4.55
N ALA A 11 -1.27 7.10 -5.59
CA ALA A 11 0.11 6.62 -5.57
C ALA A 11 1.13 7.69 -5.17
N ASN A 12 0.98 8.91 -5.70
CA ASN A 12 1.89 10.02 -5.38
C ASN A 12 1.77 10.46 -3.92
N ALA A 13 0.55 10.55 -3.38
CA ALA A 13 0.32 10.93 -1.99
C ALA A 13 0.83 9.85 -1.03
N TRP A 14 0.67 8.58 -1.40
CA TRP A 14 1.20 7.43 -0.68
C TRP A 14 2.73 7.46 -0.59
N ASP A 15 3.41 7.59 -1.72
CA ASP A 15 4.87 7.58 -1.76
C ASP A 15 5.47 8.83 -1.09
N ALA A 16 4.79 9.98 -1.18
CA ALA A 16 5.17 11.18 -0.45
C ALA A 16 5.11 11.01 1.08
N PHE A 17 4.08 10.31 1.59
CA PHE A 17 3.99 9.97 3.02
C PHE A 17 5.19 9.11 3.46
N LEU A 18 5.57 8.12 2.65
CA LEU A 18 6.70 7.22 2.98
C LEU A 18 8.03 7.96 3.06
N GLY A 19 8.27 8.93 2.16
CA GLY A 19 9.49 9.73 2.14
C GLY A 19 9.73 10.54 3.42
N GLY A 20 8.67 10.86 4.17
CA GLY A 20 8.75 11.57 5.45
C GLY A 20 8.76 10.66 6.68
N ASN A 21 8.60 9.34 6.53
CA ASN A 21 8.42 8.42 7.65
C ASN A 21 9.62 7.47 7.81
N PRO A 22 10.40 7.54 8.92
CA PRO A 22 11.62 6.75 9.13
C PRO A 22 11.43 5.23 9.14
N GLY A 23 10.21 4.75 9.44
CA GLY A 23 9.87 3.32 9.44
C GLY A 23 9.52 2.76 8.05
N SER A 24 9.56 3.61 7.02
CA SER A 24 9.22 3.20 5.66
C SER A 24 10.36 2.43 5.01
N SER A 25 10.01 1.43 4.21
CA SER A 25 10.96 0.70 3.37
C SER A 25 10.59 0.87 1.91
N PHE A 26 11.54 0.58 1.03
CA PHE A 26 11.30 0.51 -0.42
C PHE A 26 10.12 -0.41 -0.79
N TYR A 27 9.88 -1.48 0.00
CA TYR A 27 8.78 -2.42 -0.21
C TYR A 27 7.39 -1.86 0.14
N HIS A 28 7.32 -0.67 0.74
CA HIS A 28 6.06 0.01 0.99
C HIS A 28 5.61 0.89 -0.19
N LEU A 29 6.46 1.16 -1.19
CA LEU A 29 6.11 2.00 -2.33
C LEU A 29 4.89 1.47 -3.09
N PHE A 30 4.05 2.38 -3.57
CA PHE A 30 2.79 2.02 -4.23
C PHE A 30 2.99 1.14 -5.47
N ALA A 31 4.11 1.31 -6.18
CA ALA A 31 4.47 0.52 -7.36
C ALA A 31 4.45 -1.01 -7.12
N TRP A 32 4.69 -1.44 -5.88
CA TRP A 32 4.64 -2.86 -5.51
C TRP A 32 3.24 -3.46 -5.64
N LYS A 33 2.17 -2.66 -5.52
CA LYS A 33 0.80 -3.14 -5.78
C LYS A 33 0.71 -3.73 -7.19
N GLY A 34 1.16 -2.97 -8.18
CA GLY A 34 1.12 -3.38 -9.58
C GLY A 34 2.06 -4.55 -9.90
N ILE A 35 3.24 -4.61 -9.29
CA ILE A 35 4.17 -5.75 -9.45
C ILE A 35 3.55 -7.02 -8.87
N ASN A 36 2.98 -6.96 -7.66
CA ASN A 36 2.34 -8.09 -7.00
C ASN A 36 1.11 -8.58 -7.77
N GLU A 37 0.28 -7.67 -8.26
CA GLU A 37 -0.92 -8.01 -9.03
C GLU A 37 -0.58 -8.58 -10.41
N ARG A 38 0.37 -7.98 -11.15
CA ARG A 38 0.65 -8.36 -12.54
C ARG A 38 1.66 -9.47 -12.69
N SER A 39 2.74 -9.46 -11.91
CA SER A 39 3.83 -10.43 -12.05
C SER A 39 3.59 -11.69 -11.25
N PHE A 40 2.93 -11.58 -10.09
CA PHE A 40 2.71 -12.70 -9.18
C PHE A 40 1.24 -13.13 -9.07
N GLY A 41 0.31 -12.36 -9.64
CA GLY A 41 -1.13 -12.66 -9.59
C GLY A 41 -1.72 -12.55 -8.17
N HIS A 42 -1.04 -11.88 -7.25
CA HIS A 42 -1.49 -11.74 -5.87
C HIS A 42 -2.56 -10.65 -5.77
N ARG A 43 -3.56 -10.88 -4.91
CA ARG A 43 -4.55 -9.85 -4.58
C ARG A 43 -3.92 -8.87 -3.59
N CYS A 44 -4.00 -7.57 -3.89
CA CYS A 44 -3.47 -6.54 -3.02
C CYS A 44 -4.58 -5.65 -2.47
N PHE A 45 -4.45 -5.26 -1.20
CA PHE A 45 -5.33 -4.29 -0.54
C PHE A 45 -4.45 -3.20 0.05
N TYR A 46 -4.40 -2.04 -0.61
CA TYR A 46 -3.58 -0.92 -0.16
C TYR A 46 -4.49 0.05 0.56
N LEU A 47 -4.31 0.15 1.87
CA LEU A 47 -5.13 0.96 2.76
C LEU A 47 -4.35 2.18 3.23
N ALA A 48 -5.00 3.33 3.30
CA ALA A 48 -4.44 4.53 3.92
C ALA A 48 -5.37 5.05 5.01
N ALA A 49 -4.76 5.51 6.11
CA ALA A 49 -5.42 6.34 7.10
C ALA A 49 -5.29 7.80 6.70
N VAL A 50 -6.40 8.54 6.69
CA VAL A 50 -6.46 9.95 6.31
C VAL A 50 -7.06 10.83 7.41
N GLU A 51 -6.48 12.02 7.55
CA GLU A 51 -7.03 13.14 8.33
C GLU A 51 -7.19 14.35 7.43
N GLY A 52 -8.44 14.79 7.22
CA GLY A 52 -8.76 15.71 6.12
C GLY A 52 -8.37 15.08 4.78
N ASP A 53 -7.54 15.78 4.03
CA ASP A 53 -7.03 15.34 2.71
C ASP A 53 -5.60 14.78 2.79
N ARG A 54 -5.07 14.57 4.00
CA ARG A 54 -3.69 14.11 4.20
C ARG A 54 -3.63 12.65 4.63
N ILE A 55 -2.80 11.87 3.96
CA ILE A 55 -2.40 10.53 4.41
C ILE A 55 -1.52 10.66 5.65
N VAL A 56 -1.93 10.00 6.73
CA VAL A 56 -1.23 9.95 8.02
C VAL A 56 -0.70 8.55 8.35
N GLY A 57 -1.04 7.56 7.55
CA GLY A 57 -0.57 6.19 7.69
C GLY A 57 -0.93 5.37 6.46
N VAL A 58 -0.11 4.36 6.16
CA VAL A 58 -0.36 3.42 5.06
C VAL A 58 -0.19 1.99 5.53
N PHE A 59 -0.94 1.08 4.93
CA PHE A 59 -0.90 -0.34 5.24
C PHE A 59 -1.05 -1.15 3.94
N PRO A 60 0.08 -1.51 3.29
CA PRO A 60 0.06 -2.35 2.10
C PRO A 60 -0.11 -3.82 2.48
N ILE A 61 -1.19 -4.44 2.00
CA ILE A 61 -1.47 -5.87 2.23
C ILE A 61 -1.32 -6.62 0.90
N VAL A 62 -0.57 -7.71 0.92
CA VAL A 62 -0.47 -8.68 -0.19
C VAL A 62 -1.06 -9.99 0.30
N TYR A 63 -2.16 -10.43 -0.32
CA TYR A 63 -2.83 -11.66 0.03
C TYR A 63 -2.23 -12.82 -0.78
N ILE A 64 -1.50 -13.69 -0.08
CA ILE A 64 -0.84 -14.86 -0.67
C ILE A 64 -1.64 -16.11 -0.30
N THR A 65 -2.15 -16.80 -1.30
CA THR A 65 -2.74 -18.13 -1.12
C THR A 65 -1.63 -19.18 -1.24
N SER A 66 -1.28 -19.82 -0.12
CA SER A 66 -0.28 -20.89 -0.09
C SER A 66 -0.89 -22.18 0.48
N ARG A 67 -0.48 -23.32 -0.09
CA ARG A 67 -0.92 -24.65 0.37
C ARG A 67 -0.02 -25.22 1.48
N ILE A 68 1.15 -24.62 1.67
CA ILE A 68 2.18 -25.07 2.62
C ILE A 68 2.46 -24.05 3.73
N PHE A 69 1.95 -22.83 3.58
CA PHE A 69 2.04 -21.77 4.57
C PHE A 69 0.67 -21.11 4.72
N GLY A 70 0.15 -21.13 5.95
CA GLY A 70 -1.21 -20.74 6.34
C GLY A 70 -1.59 -21.47 7.62
#